data_AF-A0A1I7AKK9-F1
#
_entry.id   AF-A0A1I7AKK9-F1
#
_cell.length_a   1.000
_cell.length_b   1.000
_cell.length_c   1.000
_cell.angle_alpha   90.00
_cell.angle_beta   90.00
_cell.angle_gamma   90.00
#
_symmetry.space_group_name_H-M   'P 1'
#
loop_
_entity.id
_entity.type
_entity.pdbx_description
1 polymer ?
#
loop_
_entity_poly.entity_id
_entity_poly.type
_entity_poly.pdbx_seq_one_letter_code
_entity_poly.pdbx_strand_id
1 'polypeptide(L)'
;MLLAELNAVGEIDRSWACVDASHIRAKRGAATGSSPVNRGTTGSKHHLICDGGGVPLAITLTGGNRNDMTQLLPVVEVVVADRDYDDELYRDQLRQRGITP
;
A
#
# COMPACT_ATOMS: atom_id res chain seq x y z
N MET A 1 -17.86 -7.10 -10.40
CA MET A 1 -16.57 -7.38 -9.73
C MET A 1 -16.76 -6.94 -8.30
N LEU A 2 -16.54 -7.83 -7.33
CA LEU A 2 -16.98 -7.68 -5.94
C LEU A 2 -16.75 -6.30 -5.32
N LEU A 3 -15.58 -5.68 -5.50
CA LEU A 3 -15.29 -4.34 -4.96
C LEU A 3 -16.24 -3.25 -5.50
N ALA A 4 -16.61 -3.31 -6.78
CA ALA A 4 -17.57 -2.37 -7.36
C ALA A 4 -18.98 -2.59 -6.83
N GLU A 5 -19.34 -3.83 -6.49
CA GLU A 5 -20.63 -4.18 -5.88
C GLU A 5 -20.68 -3.67 -4.43
N LEU A 6 -19.65 -3.96 -3.62
CA LEU A 6 -19.51 -3.43 -2.26
C LEU A 6 -19.54 -1.90 -2.25
N ASN A 7 -18.87 -1.27 -3.20
CA ASN A 7 -18.94 0.18 -3.38
C ASN A 7 -20.37 0.66 -3.69
N ALA A 8 -21.08 -0.02 -4.59
CA ALA A 8 -22.43 0.36 -5.00
C ALA A 8 -23.47 0.20 -3.89
N VAL A 9 -23.27 -0.76 -2.97
CA VAL A 9 -24.16 -0.96 -1.81
C VAL A 9 -23.71 -0.21 -0.56
N GLY A 10 -22.59 0.52 -0.62
CA GLY A 10 -22.10 1.33 0.51
C GLY A 10 -21.39 0.53 1.60
N GLU A 11 -20.97 -0.70 1.32
CA GLU A 11 -20.31 -1.63 2.27
C GLU A 11 -18.78 -1.46 2.33
N ILE A 12 -18.26 -0.32 1.89
CA ILE A 12 -16.85 0.04 2.06
C ILE A 12 -16.73 0.99 3.24
N ASP A 13 -16.03 0.55 4.29
CA ASP A 13 -15.72 1.37 5.46
C ASP A 13 -14.58 2.35 5.14
N ARG A 14 -14.95 3.59 4.84
CA ARG A 14 -14.01 4.67 4.49
C ARG A 14 -13.49 5.46 5.67
N SER A 15 -13.86 5.09 6.90
CA SER A 15 -13.48 5.84 8.10
C SER A 15 -11.96 5.83 8.34
N TRP A 16 -11.28 4.76 7.92
CA TRP A 16 -9.83 4.66 7.86
C TRP A 16 -9.41 3.60 6.84
N ALA A 17 -8.13 3.60 6.47
CA ALA A 17 -7.52 2.49 5.75
C ALA A 17 -6.23 2.02 6.42
N CYS A 18 -5.94 0.73 6.28
CA CYS A 18 -4.66 0.13 6.64
C CYS A 18 -3.81 -0.07 5.39
N VAL A 19 -2.55 0.34 5.42
CA VAL A 19 -1.59 0.04 4.35
C VAL A 19 -0.39 -0.71 4.91
N ASP A 20 -0.02 -1.80 4.23
CA ASP A 20 1.18 -2.56 4.55
C ASP A 20 1.79 -3.19 3.28
N ALA A 21 3.06 -3.57 3.38
CA ALA A 21 3.81 -4.22 2.32
C ALA A 21 4.58 -5.44 2.83
N SER A 22 4.50 -6.55 2.10
CA SER A 22 5.26 -7.76 2.41
C SER A 22 6.37 -8.01 1.40
N HIS A 23 7.61 -8.20 1.86
CA HIS A 23 8.71 -8.69 1.02
C HIS A 23 8.57 -10.19 0.77
N ILE A 24 8.47 -10.56 -0.51
CA ILE A 24 8.42 -11.95 -0.95
C ILE A 24 9.64 -12.25 -1.81
N ARG A 25 10.25 -13.43 -1.60
CA ARG A 25 11.30 -13.92 -2.50
C ARG A 25 10.68 -14.23 -3.86
N ALA A 26 11.17 -13.58 -4.91
CA ALA A 26 10.69 -13.83 -6.26
C ALA A 26 11.43 -15.03 -6.86
N LYS A 27 10.66 -16.02 -7.32
CA LYS A 27 11.20 -17.17 -8.06
C LYS A 27 11.27 -16.92 -9.57
N ARG A 28 10.37 -16.06 -10.08
CA ARG A 28 10.18 -15.68 -11.49
C ARG A 28 9.33 -14.41 -11.57
N GLY A 29 9.36 -13.71 -12.70
CA GLY A 29 8.53 -12.53 -12.98
C GLY A 29 9.34 -11.24 -13.21
N ALA A 30 8.66 -10.22 -13.75
CA ALA A 30 9.30 -8.96 -14.17
C ALA A 30 9.35 -7.90 -13.06
N ALA A 31 8.38 -7.87 -12.15
CA ALA A 31 8.30 -6.90 -11.05
C ALA A 31 9.18 -7.32 -9.86
N THR A 32 10.50 -7.35 -10.09
CA THR A 32 11.47 -7.82 -9.10
C THR A 32 12.65 -6.86 -8.94
N GLY A 33 13.38 -6.99 -7.83
CA GLY A 33 14.58 -6.20 -7.54
C GLY A 33 15.36 -6.79 -6.38
N SER A 34 16.60 -6.31 -6.18
CA SER A 34 17.47 -6.75 -5.08
C SER A 34 16.80 -6.49 -3.73
N SER A 35 16.55 -7.52 -2.94
CA SER A 35 15.87 -7.34 -1.65
C SER A 35 16.86 -6.87 -0.56
N PRO A 36 16.58 -5.77 0.14
CA PRO A 36 17.43 -5.30 1.25
C PRO A 36 17.39 -6.25 2.45
N VAL A 37 16.31 -7.00 2.63
CA VAL A 37 16.10 -7.91 3.78
C VAL A 37 16.43 -9.38 3.45
N ASN A 38 16.59 -9.73 2.17
CA ASN A 38 16.93 -11.09 1.73
C ASN A 38 18.31 -11.17 1.05
N ARG A 39 19.34 -10.54 1.65
CA ARG A 39 20.75 -10.58 1.19
C ARG A 39 20.94 -10.23 -0.30
N GLY A 40 20.13 -9.32 -0.82
CA GLY A 40 20.17 -8.91 -2.22
C GLY A 40 19.63 -9.94 -3.23
N THR A 41 19.02 -11.04 -2.76
CA THR A 41 18.32 -11.96 -3.67
C THR A 41 17.13 -11.26 -4.33
N THR A 42 16.78 -11.72 -5.53
CA THR A 42 15.64 -11.21 -6.29
C THR A 42 14.36 -11.37 -5.48
N GLY A 43 13.74 -10.24 -5.14
CA GLY A 43 12.52 -10.15 -4.36
C GLY A 43 11.51 -9.20 -4.98
N SER A 44 10.29 -9.25 -4.46
CA SER A 44 9.20 -8.36 -4.79
C SER A 44 8.53 -7.88 -3.50
N LYS A 45 7.77 -6.79 -3.59
CA LYS A 45 6.89 -6.33 -2.52
C LYS A 45 5.45 -6.31 -3.00
N HIS A 46 4.57 -6.93 -2.23
CA HIS A 46 3.13 -6.80 -2.41
C HIS A 46 2.63 -5.72 -1.45
N HIS A 47 2.21 -4.60 -2.01
CA HIS A 47 1.58 -3.50 -1.29
C HIS A 47 0.08 -3.71 -1.29
N LEU A 48 -0.56 -3.65 -0.13
CA LEU A 48 -1.99 -3.82 0.02
C LEU A 48 -2.56 -2.66 0.84
N ILE A 49 -3.65 -2.10 0.36
CA ILE A 49 -4.52 -1.23 1.16
C ILE A 49 -5.84 -1.94 1.42
N CYS A 50 -6.31 -1.88 2.66
CA CYS A 50 -7.63 -2.35 3.07
C CYS A 50 -8.44 -1.21 3.70
N ASP A 51 -9.75 -1.27 3.55
CA ASP A 51 -10.69 -0.41 4.26
C ASP A 51 -10.78 -0.78 5.75
N GLY A 52 -11.60 -0.05 6.52
CA GLY A 52 -11.71 -0.28 7.97
C GLY A 52 -12.30 -1.64 8.37
N GLY A 53 -13.03 -2.31 7.45
CA GLY A 53 -13.56 -3.65 7.60
C GLY A 53 -12.61 -4.76 7.11
N GLY A 54 -11.45 -4.40 6.55
CA GLY A 54 -10.48 -5.34 6.00
C GLY A 54 -10.72 -5.71 4.53
N VAL A 55 -11.63 -5.03 3.82
CA VAL A 55 -11.87 -5.22 2.38
C VAL A 55 -10.66 -4.70 1.59
N PRO A 56 -10.01 -5.54 0.76
CA PRO A 56 -8.94 -5.09 -0.12
C PRO A 56 -9.42 -4.03 -1.11
N LEU A 57 -8.83 -2.82 -1.06
CA LEU A 57 -9.18 -1.72 -1.96
C LEU A 57 -8.26 -1.64 -3.19
N ALA A 58 -6.97 -1.90 -3.00
CA ALA A 58 -5.99 -1.94 -4.08
C ALA A 58 -4.78 -2.79 -3.69
N ILE A 59 -4.17 -3.41 -4.70
CA ILE A 59 -2.92 -4.15 -4.58
C ILE A 59 -1.94 -3.66 -5.64
N THR A 60 -0.70 -3.42 -5.26
CA THR A 60 0.38 -3.05 -6.18
C THR A 60 1.59 -3.96 -5.96
N LEU A 61 2.23 -4.37 -7.05
CA LEU A 61 3.43 -5.20 -7.01
C LEU A 61 4.64 -4.41 -7.49
N THR A 62 5.72 -4.44 -6.72
CA THR A 62 6.98 -3.77 -7.06
C THR A 62 8.19 -4.65 -6.79
N GLY A 63 9.38 -4.24 -7.24
CA GLY A 63 10.63 -4.92 -6.90
C GLY A 63 10.99 -4.77 -5.42
N GLY A 64 11.70 -5.76 -4.86
CA GLY A 64 12.08 -5.81 -3.43
C GLY A 64 12.87 -4.62 -2.92
N ASN A 65 13.53 -3.88 -3.81
CA ASN A 65 14.30 -2.66 -3.53
C ASN A 65 13.45 -1.38 -3.49
N ARG A 66 12.16 -1.43 -3.83
CA ARG A 66 11.32 -0.24 -3.83
C ARG A 66 10.93 0.13 -2.41
N ASN A 67 11.06 1.41 -2.09
CA ASN A 67 10.65 1.95 -0.80
C ASN A 67 9.11 2.00 -0.76
N ASP A 68 8.54 1.53 0.35
CA ASP A 68 7.10 1.34 0.52
C ASP A 68 6.31 2.64 0.44
N MET A 69 6.95 3.70 0.91
CA MET A 69 6.39 5.02 0.99
C MET A 69 5.93 5.58 -0.36
N THR A 70 6.63 5.22 -1.46
CA THR A 70 6.29 5.66 -2.82
C THR A 70 4.97 5.12 -3.37
N GLN A 71 4.32 4.17 -2.69
CA GLN A 71 3.16 3.44 -3.20
C GLN A 71 1.85 3.71 -2.40
N LEU A 72 1.89 4.57 -1.37
CA LEU A 72 0.83 4.77 -0.38
C LEU A 72 -0.37 5.64 -0.83
N LEU A 73 -0.59 5.86 -2.12
CA LEU A 73 -1.49 6.93 -2.56
C LEU A 73 -2.91 6.48 -3.02
N PRO A 74 -3.81 6.05 -2.11
CA PRO A 74 -5.26 6.07 -2.40
C PRO A 74 -6.18 6.65 -1.29
N VAL A 75 -6.98 7.66 -1.69
CA VAL A 75 -8.40 7.98 -1.41
C VAL A 75 -9.07 7.53 -0.07
N VAL A 76 -8.56 7.91 1.10
CA VAL A 76 -9.30 7.85 2.38
C VAL A 76 -9.03 9.06 3.28
N GLU A 77 -9.90 9.33 4.25
CA GLU A 77 -9.77 10.46 5.19
C GLU A 77 -8.65 10.25 6.22
N VAL A 78 -8.45 9.00 6.65
CA VAL A 78 -7.43 8.59 7.63
C VAL A 78 -6.69 7.36 7.13
N VAL A 79 -5.35 7.36 7.20
CA VAL A 79 -4.50 6.21 6.86
C VAL A 79 -3.71 5.79 8.08
N VAL A 80 -3.75 4.50 8.41
CA VAL A 80 -2.87 3.85 9.38
C VAL A 80 -1.79 3.11 8.59
N ALA A 81 -0.53 3.42 8.90
CA ALA A 81 0.62 2.79 8.28
C ALA A 81 1.74 2.61 9.33
N ASP A 82 2.68 1.71 9.04
CA ASP A 82 3.87 1.53 9.88
C ASP A 82 4.78 2.79 9.85
N ARG A 83 5.72 2.89 10.81
CA ARG A 83 6.70 3.99 10.90
C ARG A 83 7.47 4.20 9.59
N ASP A 84 7.75 3.14 8.84
CA ASP A 84 8.46 3.26 7.55
C ASP A 84 7.67 4.07 6.50
N TYR A 85 6.40 4.40 6.78
CA TYR A 85 5.55 5.29 5.99
C TYR A 85 5.38 6.70 6.59
N ASP A 86 6.02 6.99 7.73
CA ASP A 86 5.97 8.27 8.43
C ASP A 86 7.18 9.15 8.07
N ASP A 87 7.13 9.76 6.89
CA ASP A 87 8.12 10.75 6.42
C ASP A 87 7.40 12.04 5.98
N GLU A 88 8.02 13.18 6.29
CA GLU A 88 7.43 14.49 6.05
C GLU A 88 7.14 14.76 4.57
N LEU A 89 7.96 14.22 3.65
CA LEU A 89 7.72 14.34 2.20
C LEU A 89 6.35 13.78 1.80
N TYR A 90 5.88 12.75 2.51
CA TYR A 90 4.64 12.06 2.20
C TYR A 90 3.46 12.62 2.99
N ARG A 91 3.70 13.11 4.21
CA ARG A 91 2.73 13.98 4.89
C ARG A 91 2.36 15.17 4.00
N ASP A 92 3.34 15.78 3.33
CA ASP A 92 3.11 16.87 2.39
C ASP A 92 2.32 16.43 1.14
N GLN A 93 2.61 15.26 0.57
CA GLN A 93 1.83 14.71 -0.55
C GLN A 93 0.38 14.37 -0.17
N LEU A 94 0.15 13.88 1.05
CA LEU A 94 -1.18 13.61 1.60
C LEU A 94 -1.95 14.92 1.81
N ARG A 95 -1.32 15.93 2.42
CA ARG A 95 -1.88 17.28 2.60
C ARG A 95 -2.24 17.93 1.26
N GLN A 96 -1.39 17.81 0.23
CA GLN A 96 -1.67 18.29 -1.13
C GLN A 96 -2.91 17.65 -1.76
N ARG A 97 -3.31 16.47 -1.27
CA ARG A 97 -4.50 15.73 -1.71
C ARG A 97 -5.71 15.95 -0.81
N GLY A 98 -5.60 16.83 0.20
CA GLY A 98 -6.66 17.11 1.17
C GLY A 98 -6.83 16.03 2.23
N ILE A 99 -5.85 15.13 2.40
CA ILE A 99 -5.85 14.07 3.42
C ILE A 99 -5.08 14.58 4.63
N THR A 100 -5.62 14.37 5.84
CA THR A 100 -4.98 14.79 7.09
C THR A 100 -4.12 13.64 7.63
N PRO A 101 -2.77 13.79 7.68
CA PRO A 101 -1.86 12.75 8.17
C PRO A 101 -1.59 12.82 9.67
#